data_AF-X1TZ87-F1
#
_entry.id   AF-X1TZ87-F1
#
_cell.length_a   1.000
_cell.length_b   1.000
_cell.length_c   1.000
_cell.angle_alpha   90.00
_cell.angle_beta   90.00
_cell.angle_gamma   90.00
#
_symmetry.space_group_name_H-M   'P 1'
#
loop_
_entity.id
_entity.type
_entity.pdbx_description
1 polymer ?
#
loop_
_entity_poly.entity_id
_entity_poly.type
_entity_poly.pdbx_seq_one_letter_code
_entity_poly.pdbx_strand_id
1 'polypeptide(L)'
;LAGKPSMMNPEGGKINTGHDHGGMDMGEQNPAASMKPDDHSLYTMINEPSGENISQQFKTQLTKVFDQYINLKNALVKADAQKVAKFARKILYSLEKVDMELLKGDAHMVWMNQWENLKTDGEKIAESDNIDFQRKIFNLG
;
A
#
# COMPACT_ATOMS: atom_id res chain seq x y z
N LEU A 1 7.19 -51.91 40.43
CA LEU A 1 5.93 -52.62 40.72
C LEU A 1 4.79 -51.67 40.32
N ALA A 2 4.43 -51.60 39.04
CA ALA A 2 3.45 -52.47 38.38
C ALA A 2 2.03 -52.30 38.95
N GLY A 3 1.38 -51.19 38.61
CA GLY A 3 -0.08 -51.07 38.66
C GLY A 3 -0.67 -51.70 37.40
N LYS A 4 -1.26 -52.88 37.56
CA LYS A 4 -1.88 -53.72 36.53
C LYS A 4 -3.36 -53.33 36.29
N PRO A 5 -4.02 -53.89 35.25
CA PRO A 5 -5.04 -53.22 34.45
C PRO A 5 -6.48 -53.70 34.71
N SER A 6 -7.42 -53.04 34.02
CA SER A 6 -8.61 -53.61 33.35
C SER A 6 -9.87 -53.96 34.17
N MET A 7 -11.00 -53.77 33.47
CA MET A 7 -12.36 -54.28 33.65
C MET A 7 -13.33 -53.45 34.49
N MET A 8 -14.23 -52.72 33.83
CA MET A 8 -15.64 -53.11 33.66
C MET A 8 -16.42 -51.98 32.96
N ASN A 9 -16.94 -52.29 31.77
CA ASN A 9 -18.13 -51.64 31.22
C ASN A 9 -19.34 -52.43 31.74
N PRO A 10 -20.41 -51.78 32.23
CA PRO A 10 -21.73 -52.37 32.08
C PRO A 10 -22.67 -51.39 31.40
N GLU A 11 -23.33 -51.90 30.37
CA GLU A 11 -24.41 -51.25 29.63
C GLU A 11 -25.50 -50.73 30.57
N GLY A 12 -25.88 -49.47 30.38
CA GLY A 12 -26.91 -48.78 31.14
C GLY A 12 -27.73 -47.84 30.27
N GLY A 13 -28.43 -48.41 29.28
CA GLY A 13 -29.78 -48.06 28.85
C GLY A 13 -30.22 -46.60 28.65
N LYS A 14 -30.74 -46.40 27.43
CA LYS A 14 -31.85 -45.51 27.01
C LYS A 14 -31.54 -44.09 26.54
N ILE A 15 -31.96 -43.92 25.29
CA ILE A 15 -32.05 -42.75 24.42
C ILE A 15 -33.09 -41.70 24.87
N ASN A 16 -32.82 -40.46 24.44
CA ASN A 16 -33.68 -39.28 24.26
C ASN A 16 -34.03 -38.41 25.48
N THR A 17 -33.46 -37.20 25.56
CA THR A 17 -34.15 -35.90 25.71
C THR A 17 -33.10 -34.79 25.49
N GLY A 18 -33.12 -34.01 24.42
CA GLY A 18 -33.88 -32.75 24.34
C GLY A 18 -33.12 -31.59 25.00
N HIS A 19 -32.51 -30.71 24.21
CA HIS A 19 -32.40 -29.27 24.50
C HIS A 19 -32.25 -28.51 23.18
N ASP A 20 -33.40 -28.05 22.71
CA ASP A 20 -33.58 -26.92 21.81
C ASP A 20 -33.23 -25.63 22.57
N HIS A 21 -32.42 -24.76 21.97
CA HIS A 21 -32.44 -23.33 22.24
C HIS A 21 -32.09 -22.59 20.95
N GLY A 22 -33.14 -22.18 20.24
CA GLY A 22 -33.03 -21.29 19.11
C GLY A 22 -32.82 -19.81 19.45
N GLY A 23 -32.65 -19.04 18.38
CA GLY A 23 -33.24 -17.72 18.22
C GLY A 23 -32.44 -16.51 18.70
N MET A 24 -32.03 -15.69 17.71
CA MET A 24 -31.84 -14.23 17.75
C MET A 24 -30.53 -13.79 18.43
N ASP A 25 -29.65 -13.03 17.76
CA ASP A 25 -29.89 -11.62 17.46
C ASP A 25 -28.94 -11.09 16.36
N MET A 26 -29.47 -10.19 15.51
CA MET A 26 -28.74 -9.47 14.46
C MET A 26 -28.06 -8.24 15.09
N GLY A 27 -26.83 -8.45 15.57
CA GLY A 27 -25.95 -7.39 16.02
C GLY A 27 -24.97 -6.96 14.92
N GLU A 28 -25.22 -5.77 14.38
CA GLU A 28 -24.35 -4.96 13.56
C GLU A 28 -22.89 -4.93 14.09
N GLN A 29 -21.92 -5.38 13.28
CA GLN A 29 -20.55 -4.84 13.18
C GLN A 29 -19.68 -5.60 12.16
N ASN A 30 -19.01 -4.82 11.30
CA ASN A 30 -18.01 -5.22 10.31
C ASN A 30 -16.95 -6.21 10.84
N PRO A 31 -16.40 -7.03 9.93
CA PRO A 31 -14.95 -7.06 9.82
C PRO A 31 -14.54 -6.86 8.36
N ALA A 32 -14.29 -5.60 8.00
CA ALA A 32 -13.39 -5.30 6.88
C ALA A 32 -12.01 -5.78 7.31
N ALA A 33 -11.68 -6.99 6.85
CA ALA A 33 -10.39 -7.61 7.05
C ALA A 33 -9.29 -6.73 6.44
N SER A 34 -8.51 -6.11 7.31
CA SER A 34 -7.06 -5.91 7.20
C SER A 34 -6.47 -5.86 5.77
N MET A 35 -6.81 -4.82 5.00
CA MET A 35 -5.84 -4.28 4.05
C MET A 35 -4.79 -3.53 4.86
N LYS A 36 -3.56 -4.04 4.88
CA LYS A 36 -2.39 -3.27 5.29
C LYS A 36 -2.33 -2.07 4.34
N PRO A 37 -2.36 -0.81 4.81
CA PRO A 37 -2.22 0.32 3.91
C PRO A 37 -0.75 0.40 3.51
N ASP A 38 -0.45 -0.09 2.33
CA ASP A 38 0.75 0.22 1.58
C ASP A 38 0.83 1.74 1.38
N ASP A 39 1.81 2.32 2.08
CA ASP A 39 2.39 3.65 1.89
C ASP A 39 1.45 4.87 1.85
N HIS A 40 0.87 5.20 3.01
CA HIS A 40 0.21 6.50 3.23
C HIS A 40 1.18 7.61 3.67
N SER A 41 2.51 7.39 3.63
CA SER A 41 3.51 8.33 4.13
C SER A 41 3.41 9.70 3.46
N LEU A 42 3.25 9.71 2.13
CA LEU A 42 3.19 10.96 1.38
C LEU A 42 1.88 11.70 1.64
N TYR A 43 0.72 11.03 1.64
CA TYR A 43 -0.58 11.67 1.84
C TYR A 43 -0.74 12.28 3.24
N THR A 44 -0.20 11.63 4.27
CA THR A 44 -0.20 12.18 5.64
C THR A 44 0.74 13.37 5.76
N MET A 45 1.92 13.39 5.13
CA MET A 45 2.82 14.56 5.15
C MET A 45 2.21 15.84 4.54
N ILE A 46 1.33 15.71 3.53
CA ILE A 46 0.73 16.89 2.87
C ILE A 46 -0.50 17.43 3.59
N ASN A 47 -1.25 16.57 4.30
CA ASN A 47 -2.60 16.87 4.79
C ASN A 47 -2.77 16.77 6.33
N GLU A 48 -1.86 16.15 7.08
CA GLU A 48 -1.85 16.24 8.54
C GLU A 48 -1.11 17.51 9.00
N PRO A 49 -1.59 18.23 10.02
CA PRO A 49 -0.85 19.28 10.69
C PRO A 49 0.19 18.62 11.62
N SER A 50 1.10 17.81 11.08
CA SER A 50 2.35 17.55 11.77
C SER A 50 3.08 18.90 11.86
N GLY A 51 3.56 19.27 13.05
CA GLY A 51 4.00 20.62 13.40
C GLY A 51 5.18 21.20 12.62
N GLU A 52 5.54 20.67 11.47
CA GLU A 52 6.52 21.21 10.54
C GLU A 52 5.80 21.86 9.36
N ASN A 53 5.87 23.19 9.26
CA ASN A 53 5.35 23.92 8.11
C ASN A 53 6.19 23.59 6.86
N ILE A 54 5.76 22.57 6.10
CA ILE A 54 6.31 22.30 4.77
C ILE A 54 5.98 23.49 3.86
N SER A 55 6.99 24.02 3.18
CA SER A 55 6.84 25.21 2.35
C SER A 55 5.79 25.01 1.25
N GLN A 56 4.99 26.06 0.98
CA GLN A 56 4.01 26.04 -0.11
C GLN A 56 4.68 25.81 -1.48
N GLN A 57 5.93 26.25 -1.62
CA GLN A 57 6.74 26.02 -2.81
C GLN A 57 7.01 24.53 -3.03
N PHE A 58 7.42 23.80 -1.98
CA PHE A 58 7.64 22.35 -2.06
C PHE A 58 6.35 21.63 -2.43
N LYS A 59 5.23 21.97 -1.77
CA LYS A 59 3.92 21.40 -2.10
C LYS A 59 3.58 21.58 -3.58
N THR A 60 3.80 22.79 -4.11
CA THR A 60 3.56 23.11 -5.53
C THR A 60 4.46 22.31 -6.49
N GLN A 61 5.73 22.12 -6.14
CA GLN A 61 6.67 21.30 -6.92
C GLN A 61 6.24 19.82 -6.90
N LEU A 62 5.89 19.30 -5.74
CA LEU A 62 5.43 17.92 -5.57
C LEU A 62 4.11 17.66 -6.31
N THR A 63 3.17 18.62 -6.33
CA THR A 63 1.94 18.50 -7.13
C THR A 63 2.24 18.26 -8.61
N LYS A 64 3.26 18.93 -9.18
CA LYS A 64 3.65 18.72 -10.58
C LYS A 64 4.18 17.32 -10.84
N VAL A 65 4.88 16.72 -9.88
CA VAL A 65 5.30 15.31 -9.95
C VAL A 65 4.07 14.40 -9.92
N PHE A 66 3.16 14.66 -8.98
CA PHE A 66 1.94 13.88 -8.79
C PHE A 66 1.01 13.90 -10.02
N ASP A 67 0.85 15.05 -10.67
CA ASP A 67 0.06 15.16 -11.90
C ASP A 67 0.59 14.23 -13.01
N GLN A 68 1.92 14.07 -13.12
CA GLN A 68 2.51 13.15 -14.10
C GLN A 68 2.37 11.69 -13.65
N TYR A 69 2.44 11.42 -12.35
CA TYR A 69 2.16 10.10 -11.78
C TYR A 69 0.74 9.62 -12.12
N ILE A 70 -0.28 10.47 -11.96
CA ILE A 70 -1.67 10.10 -12.33
C ILE A 70 -1.78 9.77 -13.82
N ASN A 71 -1.12 10.54 -14.67
CA ASN A 71 -1.08 10.26 -16.11
C ASN A 71 -0.38 8.94 -16.45
N LEU A 72 0.74 8.64 -15.78
CA LEU A 72 1.44 7.37 -15.90
C LEU A 72 0.56 6.19 -15.46
N LYS A 73 -0.07 6.29 -14.29
CA LYS A 73 -1.01 5.28 -13.77
C LYS A 73 -2.15 5.02 -14.75
N ASN A 74 -2.75 6.07 -15.30
CA ASN A 74 -3.80 5.95 -16.31
C ASN A 74 -3.30 5.27 -17.59
N ALA A 75 -2.07 5.53 -18.02
CA ALA A 75 -1.47 4.86 -19.18
C ALA A 75 -1.17 3.37 -18.91
N LEU A 76 -0.73 3.02 -17.69
CA LEU A 76 -0.53 1.64 -17.25
C LEU A 76 -1.83 0.84 -17.28
N VAL A 77 -2.93 1.43 -16.79
CA VAL A 77 -4.27 0.81 -16.85
C VAL A 77 -4.70 0.56 -18.30
N LYS A 78 -4.43 1.52 -19.19
CA LYS A 78 -4.74 1.42 -20.63
C LYS A 78 -3.78 0.54 -21.43
N ALA A 79 -2.76 -0.01 -20.78
CA ALA A 79 -1.71 -0.81 -21.41
C ALA A 79 -0.96 -0.09 -22.56
N ASP A 80 -0.84 1.24 -22.48
CA ASP A 80 -0.16 2.05 -23.52
C ASP A 80 1.31 2.28 -23.15
N ALA A 81 2.17 1.32 -23.51
CA ALA A 81 3.56 1.31 -23.08
C ALA A 81 4.36 2.56 -23.51
N GLN A 82 4.05 3.12 -24.68
CA GLN A 82 4.68 4.33 -25.18
C GLN A 82 4.26 5.56 -24.37
N LYS A 83 2.98 5.68 -24.01
CA LYS A 83 2.52 6.74 -23.10
C LYS A 83 3.09 6.57 -21.69
N VAL A 84 3.20 5.33 -21.19
CA VAL A 84 3.83 5.05 -19.90
C VAL A 84 5.26 5.58 -19.88
N ALA A 85 6.09 5.19 -20.86
CA ALA A 85 7.47 5.67 -20.97
C ALA A 85 7.53 7.20 -21.10
N LYS A 86 6.63 7.80 -21.89
CA LYS A 86 6.52 9.27 -22.01
C LYS A 86 6.21 9.94 -20.68
N PHE A 87 5.26 9.45 -19.90
CA PHE A 87 4.90 10.04 -18.61
C PHE A 87 5.97 9.79 -17.54
N ALA A 88 6.68 8.66 -17.59
CA ALA A 88 7.84 8.41 -16.73
C ALA A 88 8.93 9.47 -16.94
N ARG A 89 9.27 9.80 -18.20
CA ARG A 89 10.21 10.90 -18.50
C ARG A 89 9.73 12.25 -17.98
N LYS A 90 8.42 12.51 -18.00
CA LYS A 90 7.86 13.73 -17.42
C LYS A 90 7.92 13.76 -15.90
N ILE A 91 7.74 12.61 -15.24
CA ILE A 91 7.97 12.49 -13.79
C ILE A 91 9.42 12.83 -13.48
N LEU A 92 10.39 12.19 -14.15
CA LEU A 92 11.82 12.45 -13.97
C LEU A 92 12.15 13.94 -14.13
N TYR A 93 11.66 14.56 -15.20
CA TYR A 93 11.84 15.99 -15.44
C TYR A 93 11.25 16.89 -14.35
N SER A 94 10.07 16.55 -13.83
CA SER A 94 9.47 17.29 -12.70
C SER A 94 10.23 17.05 -11.40
N LEU A 95 10.72 15.83 -11.20
CA LEU A 95 11.42 15.37 -10.01
C LEU A 95 12.79 16.06 -9.86
N GLU A 96 13.52 16.25 -10.96
CA GLU A 96 14.77 17.03 -11.02
C GLU A 96 14.59 18.51 -10.66
N LYS A 97 13.37 19.03 -10.73
CA LYS A 97 13.03 20.42 -10.41
C LYS A 97 12.53 20.62 -8.99
N VAL A 98 12.37 19.54 -8.23
CA VAL A 98 12.04 19.66 -6.82
C VAL A 98 13.28 20.15 -6.09
N ASP A 99 13.12 21.24 -5.36
CA ASP A 99 14.19 21.87 -4.61
C ASP A 99 14.36 21.17 -3.26
N MET A 100 15.48 20.47 -3.11
CA MET A 100 15.83 19.68 -1.92
C MET A 100 16.03 20.52 -0.67
N GLU A 101 16.34 21.82 -0.81
CA GLU A 101 16.61 22.72 0.32
C GLU A 101 15.33 23.16 1.04
N LEU A 102 14.17 22.91 0.43
CA LEU A 102 12.86 23.26 1.01
C LEU A 102 12.41 22.32 2.13
N LEU A 103 13.13 21.22 2.33
CA LEU A 103 12.92 20.27 3.42
C LEU A 103 14.14 20.24 4.34
N LYS A 104 13.91 19.97 5.61
CA LYS A 104 14.95 19.89 6.65
C LYS A 104 14.73 18.67 7.54
N GLY A 105 15.76 18.30 8.30
CA GLY A 105 15.67 17.22 9.28
C GLY A 105 15.20 15.90 8.67
N ASP A 106 14.31 15.21 9.37
CA ASP A 106 13.80 13.89 8.97
C ASP A 106 13.03 13.95 7.65
N ALA A 107 12.26 15.03 7.40
CA ALA A 107 11.54 15.20 6.14
C ALA A 107 12.49 15.25 4.93
N HIS A 108 13.64 15.91 5.07
CA HIS A 108 14.68 15.93 4.03
C HIS A 108 15.24 14.53 3.77
N MET A 109 15.53 13.77 4.83
CA MET A 109 16.05 12.40 4.71
C MET A 109 15.05 11.45 4.05
N VAL A 110 13.78 11.51 4.44
CA VAL A 110 12.71 10.70 3.82
C VAL A 110 12.56 11.06 2.35
N TRP A 111 12.52 12.35 2.03
CA TRP A 111 12.38 12.80 0.65
C TRP A 111 13.56 12.40 -0.23
N MET A 112 14.80 12.46 0.26
CA MET A 112 15.96 12.00 -0.50
C MET A 112 15.86 10.53 -0.89
N ASN A 113 15.52 9.65 0.06
CA ASN A 113 15.34 8.22 -0.22
C ASN A 113 14.22 8.00 -1.24
N GLN A 114 13.09 8.70 -1.08
CA GLN A 114 11.97 8.60 -2.01
C GLN A 114 12.34 9.10 -3.42
N TRP A 115 13.09 10.19 -3.50
CA TRP A 115 13.55 10.76 -4.77
C TRP A 115 14.45 9.79 -5.54
N GLU A 116 15.37 9.10 -4.84
CA GLU A 116 16.27 8.13 -5.47
C GLU A 116 15.50 6.92 -6.03
N ASN A 117 14.53 6.40 -5.27
CA ASN A 117 13.66 5.32 -5.72
C ASN A 117 12.83 5.74 -6.93
N LEU A 118 12.15 6.90 -6.86
CA LEU A 118 11.35 7.43 -7.96
C LEU A 118 12.18 7.68 -9.22
N LYS A 119 13.41 8.16 -9.07
CA LYS A 119 14.33 8.35 -10.19
C LYS A 119 14.71 7.01 -10.83
N THR A 120 15.16 6.07 -10.01
CA THR A 120 15.62 4.76 -10.47
C THR A 120 14.51 4.00 -11.21
N ASP A 121 13.31 3.97 -10.65
CA ASP A 121 12.20 3.25 -11.26
C ASP A 121 11.60 4.02 -12.44
N GLY A 122 11.59 5.35 -12.38
CA GLY A 122 11.22 6.20 -13.51
C GLY A 122 12.12 5.99 -14.73
N GLU A 123 13.44 5.85 -14.54
CA GLU A 123 14.41 5.55 -15.61
C GLU A 123 14.12 4.20 -16.25
N LYS A 124 14.00 3.13 -15.45
CA LYS A 124 13.67 1.78 -15.96
C LYS A 124 12.35 1.75 -16.74
N ILE A 125 11.31 2.43 -16.25
CA ILE A 125 10.01 2.51 -16.94
C ILE A 125 10.13 3.30 -18.24
N ALA A 126 10.89 4.40 -18.24
CA ALA A 126 11.09 5.27 -19.40
C ALA A 126 11.90 4.62 -20.54
N GLU A 127 12.78 3.68 -20.22
CA GLU A 127 13.64 2.96 -21.16
C GLU A 127 12.97 1.72 -21.76
N SER A 128 11.88 1.24 -21.16
CA SER A 128 11.15 0.07 -21.63
C SER A 128 9.96 0.45 -22.51
N ASP A 129 9.64 -0.42 -23.46
CA ASP A 129 8.40 -0.43 -24.26
C ASP A 129 7.52 -1.66 -23.96
N ASN A 130 7.88 -2.46 -22.94
CA ASN A 130 7.16 -3.64 -22.52
C ASN A 130 6.22 -3.30 -21.35
N ILE A 131 4.92 -3.39 -21.59
CA ILE A 131 3.91 -3.01 -20.58
C ILE A 131 3.97 -3.86 -19.30
N ASP A 132 4.28 -5.15 -19.41
CA ASP A 132 4.34 -6.04 -18.25
C ASP A 132 5.58 -5.74 -17.39
N PHE A 133 6.70 -5.44 -18.04
CA PHE A 133 7.90 -4.94 -17.35
C PHE A 133 7.64 -3.60 -16.66
N GLN A 134 7.04 -2.64 -17.37
CA GLN A 134 6.72 -1.32 -16.80
C GLN A 134 5.78 -1.43 -15.59
N ARG A 135 4.75 -2.28 -15.66
CA ARG A 135 3.85 -2.56 -14.52
C ARG A 135 4.60 -3.22 -13.35
N LYS A 136 5.51 -4.14 -13.65
CA LYS A 136 6.33 -4.79 -12.62
C LYS A 136 7.17 -3.76 -11.88
N ILE A 137 7.88 -2.89 -12.60
CA ILE A 137 8.69 -1.83 -11.97
C ILE A 137 7.81 -0.87 -11.17
N PHE A 138 6.67 -0.43 -11.73
CA PHE A 138 5.73 0.46 -11.04
C PHE A 138 5.18 -0.11 -9.73
N ASN A 139 5.07 -1.43 -9.60
CA ASN A 139 4.57 -2.08 -8.38
C ASN A 139 5.67 -2.42 -7.36
N LEU A 140 6.95 -2.21 -7.69
CA LEU A 140 8.08 -2.49 -6.81
C LEU A 140 8.56 -1.27 -6.03
N GLY A 141 8.30 -0.07 -6.54
CA GLY A 141 8.58 1.21 -5.88
C GLY A 141 7.34 1.81 -5.26
#